data_AF-A0A0B7HGV7-F1
#
_entry.id   AF-A0A0B7HGV7-F1
#
_cell.length_a   1.000
_cell.length_b   1.000
_cell.length_c   1.000
_cell.angle_alpha   90.00
_cell.angle_beta   90.00
_cell.angle_gamma   90.00
#
_symmetry.space_group_name_H-M   'P 1'
#
loop_
_entity.id
_entity.type
_entity.pdbx_description
1 polymer ?
#
loop_
_entity_poly.entity_id
_entity_poly.type
_entity_poly.pdbx_seq_one_letter_code
_entity_poly.pdbx_strand_id
1 'polypeptide(L)'
;MKLQQLFFVLSMLLIIGCGKREHQMLPKDTQVALGRLIDSGDPSYDGCGWLIDIEGNVFSVDHLEEEFKQNGLQVKVYYQNTKYHYLCGRGAKPYSVIKIVKVEKR
;
A
#
# COMPACT_ATOMS: atom_id res chain seq x y z
N MET A 1 -32.61 42.61 -28.25
CA MET A 1 -31.39 42.07 -27.60
C MET A 1 -31.68 41.55 -26.17
N LYS A 2 -32.63 40.63 -25.98
CA LYS A 2 -32.97 40.09 -24.62
C LYS A 2 -33.26 38.58 -24.57
N LEU A 3 -33.11 37.85 -25.67
CA LEU A 3 -33.47 36.42 -25.74
C LEU A 3 -32.25 35.47 -25.82
N GLN A 4 -31.07 35.97 -26.20
CA GLN A 4 -29.85 35.17 -26.31
C GLN A 4 -29.14 34.90 -24.97
N GLN A 5 -29.46 35.63 -23.90
CA GLN A 5 -28.84 35.40 -22.59
C GLN A 5 -29.58 34.35 -21.74
N LEU A 6 -30.76 33.91 -22.17
CA LEU A 6 -31.53 32.89 -21.44
C LEU A 6 -31.03 31.46 -21.69
N PHE A 7 -30.31 31.22 -22.79
CA PHE A 7 -29.80 29.89 -23.14
C PHE A 7 -28.51 29.50 -22.41
N PHE A 8 -27.75 30.47 -21.89
CA PHE A 8 -26.44 30.19 -21.26
C PHE A 8 -26.55 29.72 -19.80
N VAL A 9 -27.69 29.94 -19.15
CA VAL A 9 -27.87 29.61 -17.72
C VAL A 9 -28.31 28.15 -17.51
N LEU A 10 -28.86 27.49 -18.54
CA LEU A 10 -29.40 26.13 -18.41
C LEU A 10 -28.34 25.01 -18.56
N SER A 11 -27.12 25.34 -18.98
CA SER A 11 -26.04 24.36 -19.23
C SER A 11 -25.19 24.02 -17.99
N MET A 12 -25.45 24.63 -16.83
CA MET A 12 -24.61 24.56 -15.62
C MET A 12 -25.10 23.53 -14.58
N LEU A 13 -25.79 22.47 -15.00
CA LEU A 13 -26.40 21.48 -14.08
C LEU A 13 -25.90 20.03 -14.23
N LEU A 14 -24.85 19.77 -15.02
CA LEU A 14 -24.53 18.40 -15.44
C LEU A 14 -23.28 17.75 -14.85
N ILE A 15 -22.70 18.25 -13.76
CA ILE A 15 -21.53 17.59 -13.15
C ILE A 15 -21.67 17.41 -11.64
N ILE A 16 -22.81 16.87 -11.19
CA ILE A 16 -22.82 16.10 -9.94
C ILE A 16 -22.27 14.72 -10.28
N GLY A 17 -20.96 14.66 -10.51
CA GLY A 17 -20.20 13.43 -10.62
C GLY A 17 -20.19 12.76 -9.26
N CYS A 18 -21.16 11.88 -9.03
CA CYS A 18 -21.21 11.01 -7.87
C CYS A 18 -20.05 10.00 -8.02
N GLY A 19 -18.88 10.36 -7.49
CA GLY A 19 -17.77 9.43 -7.37
C GLY A 19 -18.20 8.26 -6.49
N LYS A 20 -18.58 7.15 -7.11
CA LYS A 20 -18.75 5.87 -6.42
C LYS A 20 -17.41 5.56 -5.77
N ARG A 21 -17.29 5.82 -4.46
CA ARG A 21 -16.16 5.32 -3.67
C ARG A 21 -16.25 3.81 -3.75
N GLU A 22 -15.34 3.22 -4.51
CA GLU A 22 -15.16 1.78 -4.58
C GLU A 22 -14.79 1.32 -3.16
N HIS A 23 -15.78 0.82 -2.44
CA HIS A 23 -15.55 0.18 -1.15
C HIS A 23 -14.86 -1.14 -1.45
N GLN A 24 -13.52 -1.10 -1.56
CA GLN A 24 -12.70 -2.31 -1.62
C GLN A 24 -12.99 -3.10 -0.34
N MET A 25 -13.70 -4.22 -0.48
CA MET A 25 -13.92 -5.13 0.64
C MET A 25 -12.58 -5.78 0.98
N LEU A 26 -11.95 -5.29 2.05
CA LEU A 26 -10.76 -5.91 2.61
C LEU A 26 -11.14 -7.27 3.24
N PRO A 27 -10.24 -8.27 3.18
CA PRO A 27 -10.40 -9.51 3.92
C PRO A 27 -10.66 -9.29 5.42
N LYS A 28 -11.43 -10.18 6.05
CA LYS A 28 -11.91 -10.07 7.44
C LYS A 28 -10.80 -9.92 8.50
N ASP A 29 -9.60 -10.42 8.22
CA ASP A 29 -8.45 -10.40 9.14
C ASP A 29 -7.36 -9.39 8.73
N THR A 30 -7.75 -8.39 7.93
CA THR A 30 -6.84 -7.32 7.52
C THR A 30 -6.56 -6.37 8.67
N GLN A 31 -5.28 -6.23 9.01
CA GLN A 31 -4.75 -5.21 9.90
C GLN A 31 -4.30 -4.00 9.10
N VAL A 32 -4.29 -2.84 9.75
CA VAL A 32 -3.87 -1.57 9.15
C VAL A 32 -2.88 -0.89 10.07
N ALA A 33 -1.70 -0.57 9.55
CA ALA A 33 -0.66 0.10 10.32
C ALA A 33 0.14 1.09 9.47
N LEU A 34 0.88 1.96 10.14
CA LEU A 34 1.94 2.74 9.49
C LEU A 34 3.20 1.89 9.47
N GLY A 35 3.87 1.86 8.33
CA GLY A 35 5.12 1.14 8.15
C GLY A 35 6.17 1.97 7.41
N ARG A 36 7.42 1.55 7.56
CA ARG A 36 8.56 2.10 6.82
C ARG A 36 9.20 0.97 6.02
N LEU A 37 9.32 1.15 4.71
CA LEU A 37 9.94 0.18 3.83
C LEU A 37 11.47 0.24 3.96
N ILE A 38 12.10 -0.93 3.99
CA ILE A 38 13.54 -1.10 4.18
C ILE A 38 14.07 -1.92 3.00
N ASP A 39 14.97 -1.30 2.23
CA ASP A 39 15.76 -2.01 1.24
C ASP A 39 16.92 -2.72 1.96
N SER A 40 16.84 -4.04 2.05
CA SER A 40 17.89 -4.87 2.65
C SER A 40 18.89 -5.40 1.63
N GLY A 41 18.84 -4.89 0.40
CA GLY A 41 19.70 -5.29 -0.71
C GLY A 41 19.07 -6.32 -1.63
N ASP A 42 19.82 -6.71 -2.65
CA ASP A 42 19.36 -7.66 -3.65
C ASP A 42 19.23 -9.07 -3.03
N PRO A 43 18.03 -9.68 -3.07
CA PRO A 43 17.77 -10.97 -2.45
C PRO A 43 18.60 -12.12 -3.06
N SER A 44 19.22 -11.94 -4.23
CA SER A 44 20.15 -12.94 -4.79
C SER A 44 21.44 -13.11 -3.99
N TYR A 45 21.83 -12.13 -3.17
CA TYR A 45 23.04 -12.22 -2.33
C TYR A 45 22.77 -12.87 -0.97
N ASP A 46 21.68 -12.51 -0.30
CA ASP A 46 21.39 -12.96 1.07
C ASP A 46 19.91 -13.26 1.37
N GLY A 47 19.06 -13.23 0.35
CA GLY A 47 17.63 -13.51 0.43
C GLY A 47 16.75 -12.34 0.88
N CYS A 48 17.27 -11.30 1.56
CA CYS A 48 16.39 -10.42 2.33
C CYS A 48 15.48 -9.51 1.51
N GLY A 49 15.98 -8.90 0.42
CA GLY A 49 15.15 -8.04 -0.42
C GLY A 49 14.49 -6.89 0.35
N TRP A 50 13.18 -6.73 0.15
CA TRP A 50 12.38 -5.70 0.79
C TRP A 50 11.77 -6.18 2.11
N LEU A 51 11.96 -5.40 3.17
CA LEU A 51 11.34 -5.59 4.48
C LEU A 51 10.48 -4.38 4.84
N ILE A 52 9.64 -4.53 5.86
CA ILE A 52 8.86 -3.42 6.41
C ILE A 52 8.95 -3.39 7.94
N ASP A 53 9.23 -2.21 8.48
CA ASP A 53 9.20 -1.92 9.92
C ASP A 53 7.83 -1.34 10.27
N ILE A 54 7.08 -2.08 11.09
CA ILE A 54 5.75 -1.71 11.59
C ILE A 54 5.86 -1.68 13.12
N GLU A 55 5.72 -0.49 13.70
CA GLU A 55 5.77 -0.27 15.15
C GLU A 55 7.03 -0.87 15.83
N GLY A 56 8.17 -0.83 15.15
CA GLY A 56 9.46 -1.35 15.66
C GLY A 56 9.68 -2.84 15.41
N ASN A 57 8.72 -3.54 14.80
CA ASN A 57 8.85 -4.94 14.40
C ASN A 57 9.10 -5.03 12.90
N VAL A 58 10.13 -5.78 12.50
CA VAL A 58 10.51 -5.94 11.09
C VAL A 58 9.92 -7.23 10.53
N PHE A 59 9.23 -7.10 9.40
CA PHE A 59 8.57 -8.20 8.70
C PHE A 59 9.12 -8.36 7.28
N SER A 60 9.10 -9.60 6.80
CA SER A 60 9.22 -9.88 5.37
C SER A 60 7.87 -9.68 4.71
N VAL A 61 7.85 -9.09 3.52
CA VAL A 61 6.63 -8.92 2.72
C VAL A 61 6.58 -9.98 1.64
N ASP A 62 5.40 -10.53 1.35
CA ASP A 62 5.23 -11.56 0.31
C ASP A 62 5.31 -11.00 -1.11
N HIS A 63 4.81 -9.78 -1.30
CA HIS A 63 5.01 -8.99 -2.51
C HIS A 63 5.05 -7.50 -2.16
N LEU A 64 5.68 -6.69 -3.03
CA LEU A 64 5.64 -5.24 -2.96
C LEU A 64 5.67 -4.68 -4.38
N GLU A 65 4.76 -3.78 -4.72
CA GLU A 65 4.72 -3.16 -6.04
C GLU A 65 5.91 -2.22 -6.24
N GLU A 66 6.41 -2.13 -7.48
CA GLU A 66 7.61 -1.34 -7.80
C GLU A 66 7.51 0.13 -7.38
N GLU A 67 6.32 0.72 -7.44
CA GLU A 67 6.09 2.12 -7.06
C GLU A 67 6.30 2.42 -5.56
N PHE A 68 6.37 1.37 -4.73
CA PHE A 68 6.66 1.46 -3.31
C PHE A 68 8.09 1.03 -2.97
N LYS A 69 8.87 0.48 -3.91
CA LYS A 69 10.26 0.05 -3.71
C LYS A 69 11.23 1.24 -3.60
N GLN A 70 11.03 2.04 -2.56
CA GLN A 70 11.87 3.17 -2.19
C GLN A 70 12.27 3.03 -0.73
N ASN A 71 13.58 2.98 -0.48
CA ASN A 71 14.10 2.79 0.86
C ASN A 71 13.67 3.95 1.78
N GLY A 72 13.18 3.63 2.97
CA GLY A 72 12.69 4.59 3.95
C GLY A 72 11.31 5.18 3.66
N LEU A 73 10.61 4.75 2.59
CA LEU A 73 9.28 5.25 2.29
C LEU A 73 8.30 4.91 3.42
N GLN A 74 7.61 5.93 3.92
CA GLN A 74 6.52 5.77 4.87
C GLN A 74 5.23 5.44 4.12
N VAL A 75 4.58 4.35 4.52
CA VAL A 75 3.36 3.86 3.90
C VAL A 75 2.31 3.54 4.95
N LYS A 76 1.05 3.61 4.56
CA LYS A 76 -0.04 2.95 5.25
C LYS A 76 -0.23 1.58 4.62
N VAL A 77 -0.03 0.53 5.39
CA VAL A 77 -0.07 -0.85 4.92
C VAL A 77 -1.30 -1.57 5.48
N TYR A 78 -1.97 -2.29 4.62
CA TYR A 78 -3.06 -3.20 4.94
C TYR A 78 -2.53 -4.62 4.73
N TYR A 79 -2.50 -5.43 5.78
CA TYR A 79 -1.84 -6.73 5.73
C TYR A 79 -2.54 -7.79 6.55
N GLN A 80 -2.23 -9.06 6.27
CA GLN A 80 -2.62 -10.19 7.09
C GLN A 80 -1.37 -10.87 7.65
N ASN A 81 -1.42 -11.27 8.92
CA ASN A 81 -0.37 -12.10 9.49
C ASN A 81 -0.40 -13.48 8.84
N THR A 82 0.78 -14.03 8.55
CA THR A 82 0.91 -15.42 8.13
C THR A 82 1.51 -16.26 9.26
N LYS A 83 1.54 -17.59 9.08
CA LYS A 83 2.24 -18.50 9.98
C LYS A 83 3.69 -18.77 9.54
N TYR A 84 4.11 -18.16 8.44
CA TYR A 84 5.39 -18.43 7.81
C TYR A 84 6.48 -17.50 8.36
N HIS A 85 7.69 -18.04 8.37
CA HIS A 85 8.90 -17.29 8.61
C HIS A 85 9.80 -17.40 7.38
N TYR A 86 10.42 -16.29 7.02
CA TYR A 86 11.42 -16.23 5.98
C TYR A 86 12.79 -16.03 6.63
N LEU A 87 13.73 -16.90 6.29
CA LEU A 87 15.09 -16.84 6.80
C LEU A 87 15.94 -16.09 5.78
N CYS A 88 16.56 -14.99 6.20
CA CYS A 88 17.43 -14.23 5.31
C CYS A 88 18.60 -13.58 6.06
N GLY A 89 19.58 -13.10 5.29
CA GLY A 89 20.77 -12.43 5.80
C GLY A 89 21.83 -13.41 6.31
N ARG A 90 22.97 -12.84 6.72
CA ARG A 90 24.05 -13.62 7.34
C ARG A 90 23.54 -14.27 8.64
N GLY A 91 23.61 -15.60 8.71
CA GLY A 91 23.15 -16.36 9.86
C GLY A 91 21.67 -16.75 9.82
N ALA A 92 20.99 -16.58 8.68
CA ALA A 92 19.61 -17.04 8.47
C ALA A 92 18.63 -16.50 9.54
N LYS A 93 18.62 -15.17 9.72
CA LYS A 93 17.76 -14.52 10.71
C LYS A 93 16.29 -14.73 10.30
N PRO A 94 15.41 -15.17 11.22
CA PRO A 94 13.99 -15.32 10.93
C PRO A 94 13.25 -13.98 10.96
N TYR A 95 12.41 -13.77 9.95
CA TYR A 95 11.42 -12.71 9.88
C TYR A 95 10.04 -13.33 9.69
N SER A 96 9.05 -12.89 10.47
CA SER A 96 7.66 -13.27 10.20
C SER A 96 7.22 -12.67 8.87
N VAL A 97 6.52 -13.45 8.07
CA VAL A 97 6.01 -13.00 6.77
C VAL A 97 4.62 -12.40 6.96
N ILE A 98 4.40 -11.21 6.42
CA ILE A 98 3.08 -10.63 6.27
C ILE A 98 2.64 -10.70 4.81
N LYS A 99 1.34 -10.91 4.60
CA LYS A 99 0.71 -10.82 3.30
C LYS A 99 0.23 -9.41 3.07
N ILE A 100 0.74 -8.73 2.05
CA ILE A 100 0.25 -7.41 1.66
C ILE A 100 -1.13 -7.56 0.99
N VAL A 101 -2.08 -6.77 1.46
CA VAL A 101 -3.42 -6.62 0.86
C VAL A 101 -3.48 -5.31 0.07
N LYS A 102 -2.93 -4.23 0.62
CA LYS A 102 -2.89 -2.90 0.00
C LYS A 102 -1.78 -2.06 0.63
N VAL A 103 -1.19 -1.17 -0.16
CA VAL A 103 -0.26 -0.14 0.32
C VAL A 103 -0.73 1.22 -0.20
N GLU A 104 -0.64 2.24 0.65
CA GLU A 104 -0.96 3.63 0.31
C GLU A 104 0.24 4.51 0.71
N LYS A 105 0.65 5.44 -0.17
CA LYS A 105 1.68 6.44 0.18
C LYS A 105 1.14 7.36 1.27
N ARG A 106 1.99 7.71 2.23
CA ARG A 106 1.66 8.68 3.28
C ARG A 106 1.85 10.11 2.77
#